data_AF-A0A7I8IHQ4-F1
#
_entry.id   AF-A0A7I8IHQ4-F1
#
_cell.length_a   1.000
_cell.length_b   1.000
_cell.length_c   1.000
_cell.angle_alpha   90.00
_cell.angle_beta   90.00
_cell.angle_gamma   90.00
#
_symmetry.space_group_name_H-M   'P 1'
#
loop_
_entity.id
_entity.type
_entity.pdbx_description
1 polymer ?
#
loop_
_entity_poly.entity_id
_entity_poly.type
_entity_poly.pdbx_seq_one_letter_code
_entity_poly.pdbx_strand_id
1 'polypeptide(L)'
;MLVCRQWRDIARDDYFWKCLCAKKWPSVCKRPPASSMSYHKFFQTFSRLSFKDLEFYIDIWSERRLIFSEAVPGSVLRAGIKSPPSGISDSMKTYLEGPNYKMMMPVEPQFTVPRENPVSVSVLVGRSDSKKVASIVGQALFDYVDWSTFRALAYEFLSLSPNYPFVSGAWVSLLFMAGAGDDTVQVFGVEIDFYDAASSKNDVPWLLDMLDWK
;
A
#
# COMPACT_ATOMS: atom_id res chain seq x y z
N MET A 1 -25.77 -6.68 20.91
CA MET A 1 -26.07 -5.44 21.67
C MET A 1 -27.37 -5.63 22.46
N LEU A 2 -27.37 -5.28 23.75
CA LEU A 2 -28.44 -5.58 24.72
C LEU A 2 -29.12 -4.33 25.30
N VAL A 3 -28.96 -3.16 24.69
CA VAL A 3 -29.36 -1.86 25.28
C VAL A 3 -30.89 -1.71 25.38
N CYS A 4 -31.63 -1.82 24.27
CA CYS A 4 -33.09 -1.96 24.29
C CYS A 4 -33.60 -2.60 22.98
N ARG A 5 -34.90 -2.88 22.87
CA ARG A 5 -35.52 -3.48 21.67
C ARG A 5 -35.30 -2.62 20.42
N GLN A 6 -35.51 -1.31 20.51
CA GLN A 6 -35.33 -0.39 19.40
C GLN A 6 -33.89 -0.40 18.84
N TRP A 7 -32.88 -0.41 19.70
CA TRP A 7 -31.48 -0.52 19.27
C TRP A 7 -31.17 -1.86 18.61
N ARG A 8 -31.81 -2.95 19.07
CA ARG A 8 -31.67 -4.27 18.46
C ARG A 8 -32.28 -4.30 17.05
N ASP A 9 -33.42 -3.64 16.87
CA ASP A 9 -34.10 -3.58 15.57
C ASP A 9 -33.31 -2.73 14.57
N ILE A 10 -32.78 -1.58 14.99
CA ILE A 10 -31.85 -0.77 14.17
C ILE A 10 -30.60 -1.57 13.80
N ALA A 11 -30.01 -2.30 14.74
CA ALA A 11 -28.82 -3.11 14.47
C ALA A 11 -29.08 -4.33 13.57
N ARG A 12 -30.34 -4.67 13.26
CA ARG A 12 -30.69 -5.70 12.28
C ARG A 12 -30.89 -5.15 10.87
N ASP A 13 -30.98 -3.83 10.72
CA ASP A 13 -31.13 -3.18 9.43
C ASP A 13 -29.82 -3.23 8.64
N ASP A 14 -29.82 -3.95 7.53
CA ASP A 14 -28.63 -4.08 6.68
C ASP A 14 -28.28 -2.77 5.97
N TYR A 15 -29.24 -1.86 5.77
CA TYR A 15 -28.98 -0.52 5.23
C TYR A 15 -28.16 0.33 6.21
N PHE A 16 -28.43 0.22 7.51
CA PHE A 16 -27.61 0.87 8.54
C PHE A 16 -26.15 0.41 8.45
N TRP A 17 -25.92 -0.90 8.31
CA TRP A 17 -24.57 -1.45 8.14
C TRP A 17 -23.95 -1.08 6.80
N LYS A 18 -24.73 -1.00 5.72
CA LYS A 18 -24.26 -0.46 4.43
C LYS A 18 -23.74 0.97 4.58
N CYS A 19 -24.48 1.84 5.26
CA CYS A 19 -24.04 3.22 5.48
C CYS A 19 -22.78 3.30 6.34
N LEU A 20 -22.65 2.45 7.37
CA LEU A 20 -21.42 2.37 8.16
C LEU A 20 -20.24 1.87 7.34
N CYS A 21 -20.45 0.85 6.51
CA CYS A 21 -19.43 0.37 5.57
C CYS A 21 -19.04 1.47 4.58
N ALA A 22 -20.01 2.23 4.04
CA ALA A 22 -19.75 3.33 3.11
C ALA A 22 -18.94 4.46 3.73
N LYS A 23 -19.26 4.83 4.98
CA LYS A 23 -18.52 5.87 5.71
C LYS A 23 -17.10 5.46 6.02
N LYS A 24 -16.93 4.20 6.43
CA LYS A 24 -15.62 3.65 6.80
C LYS A 24 -14.78 3.30 5.58
N TRP A 25 -15.43 2.91 4.48
CA TRP A 25 -14.81 2.49 3.24
C TRP A 25 -15.65 2.99 2.04
N PRO A 26 -15.44 4.23 1.57
CA PRO A 26 -16.24 4.81 0.48
C PRO A 26 -16.17 4.02 -0.83
N SER A 27 -15.06 3.31 -1.06
CA SER A 27 -14.85 2.40 -2.19
C SER A 27 -15.71 1.12 -2.10
N VAL A 28 -16.11 0.69 -0.90
CA VAL A 28 -16.83 -0.57 -0.64
C VAL A 28 -18.29 -0.55 -1.12
N CYS A 29 -18.92 0.62 -1.26
CA CYS A 29 -20.36 0.69 -1.56
C CYS A 29 -20.73 0.86 -3.03
N LYS A 30 -19.77 0.72 -3.95
CA LYS A 30 -20.02 0.79 -5.40
C LYS A 30 -20.59 -0.51 -5.99
N ARG A 31 -20.41 -1.66 -5.32
CA ARG A 31 -20.97 -2.97 -5.73
C ARG A 31 -21.58 -3.69 -4.51
N PRO A 32 -22.69 -4.44 -4.69
CA PRO A 32 -23.26 -5.22 -3.61
C PRO A 32 -22.33 -6.39 -3.23
N PRO A 33 -22.25 -6.77 -1.95
CA PRO A 33 -21.52 -7.97 -1.52
C PRO A 33 -22.08 -9.24 -2.21
N ALA A 34 -21.30 -10.32 -2.23
CA ALA A 34 -21.73 -11.61 -2.75
C ALA A 34 -23.10 -12.01 -2.15
N SER A 35 -23.95 -12.67 -2.95
CA SER A 35 -25.40 -12.87 -2.68
C SER A 35 -25.75 -13.56 -1.35
N SER A 36 -24.78 -14.13 -0.64
CA SER A 36 -24.93 -14.77 0.67
C SER A 36 -24.46 -13.93 1.88
N MET A 37 -23.90 -12.73 1.67
CA MET A 37 -23.26 -11.93 2.71
C MET A 37 -23.98 -10.58 2.95
N SER A 38 -24.55 -10.40 4.14
CA SER A 38 -25.11 -9.12 4.61
C SER A 38 -23.99 -8.10 4.93
N TYR A 39 -24.25 -6.79 4.81
CA TYR A 39 -23.31 -5.75 5.25
C TYR A 39 -22.96 -5.84 6.74
N HIS A 40 -23.86 -6.35 7.59
CA HIS A 40 -23.54 -6.65 8.99
C HIS A 40 -22.40 -7.66 9.14
N LYS A 41 -22.53 -8.83 8.50
CA LYS A 41 -21.47 -9.85 8.47
C LYS A 41 -20.20 -9.29 7.86
N PHE A 42 -20.31 -8.57 6.75
CA PHE A 42 -19.20 -7.92 6.07
C PHE A 42 -18.42 -6.99 7.01
N PHE A 43 -19.13 -6.17 7.79
CA PHE A 43 -18.52 -5.29 8.79
C PHE A 43 -17.78 -6.06 9.91
N GLN A 44 -18.24 -7.27 10.23
CA GLN A 44 -17.63 -8.15 11.24
C GLN A 44 -16.43 -8.96 10.73
N THR A 45 -16.37 -9.27 9.43
CA THR A 45 -15.31 -10.13 8.87
C THR A 45 -13.92 -9.49 8.84
N PHE A 46 -13.84 -8.16 8.93
CA PHE A 46 -12.55 -7.47 8.92
C PHE A 46 -11.76 -7.79 10.18
N SER A 47 -10.71 -8.59 10.00
CA SER A 47 -9.76 -8.89 11.07
C SER A 47 -8.92 -7.65 11.35
N ARG A 48 -8.50 -7.48 12.62
CA ARG A 48 -7.64 -6.36 13.01
C ARG A 48 -6.19 -6.67 12.62
N LEU A 49 -5.92 -6.78 11.32
CA LEU A 49 -4.56 -6.84 10.80
C LEU A 49 -3.76 -5.67 11.38
N SER A 50 -2.56 -5.94 11.86
CA SER A 50 -1.67 -4.94 12.46
C SER A 50 -0.36 -4.94 11.70
N PHE A 51 0.24 -3.76 11.51
CA PHE A 51 1.57 -3.62 10.92
C PHE A 51 2.67 -4.39 11.66
N LYS A 52 2.45 -4.76 12.94
CA LYS A 52 3.37 -5.62 13.69
C LYS A 52 3.40 -7.06 13.19
N ASP A 53 2.31 -7.49 12.58
CA ASP A 53 2.15 -8.86 12.10
C ASP A 53 2.51 -8.98 10.62
N LEU A 54 2.87 -7.88 9.97
CA LEU A 54 3.16 -7.80 8.54
C LEU A 54 4.66 -7.69 8.24
N GLU A 55 5.08 -8.38 7.20
CA GLU A 55 6.40 -8.28 6.58
C GLU A 55 6.21 -8.09 5.07
N PHE A 56 6.90 -7.13 4.49
CA PHE A 56 6.79 -6.78 3.07
C PHE A 56 8.05 -7.23 2.36
N TYR A 57 7.91 -7.98 1.27
CA TYR A 57 9.02 -8.41 0.43
C TYR A 57 9.00 -7.54 -0.82
N ILE A 58 10.04 -6.73 -0.99
CA ILE A 58 10.14 -5.76 -2.08
C ILE A 58 11.32 -6.16 -2.94
N ASP A 59 11.02 -6.54 -4.18
CA ASP A 59 12.01 -6.90 -5.17
C ASP A 59 11.94 -5.92 -6.34
N ILE A 60 13.09 -5.41 -6.76
CA ILE A 60 13.22 -4.48 -7.90
C ILE A 60 14.18 -5.09 -8.92
N TRP A 61 13.76 -5.10 -10.18
CA TRP A 61 14.54 -5.64 -11.29
C TRP A 61 14.82 -4.60 -12.35
N SER A 62 15.98 -4.72 -12.99
CA SER A 62 16.31 -4.07 -14.25
C SER A 62 16.81 -5.13 -15.22
N GLU A 63 16.31 -5.14 -16.45
CA GLU A 63 16.69 -6.12 -17.49
C GLU A 63 16.64 -7.59 -17.02
N ARG A 64 15.62 -7.93 -16.21
CA ARG A 64 15.44 -9.27 -15.59
C ARG A 64 16.49 -9.65 -14.53
N ARG A 65 17.38 -8.73 -14.17
CA ARG A 65 18.32 -8.88 -13.05
C ARG A 65 17.73 -8.23 -11.82
N LEU A 66 17.77 -8.94 -10.70
CA LEU A 66 17.38 -8.40 -9.40
C LEU A 66 18.46 -7.40 -8.95
N ILE A 67 18.07 -6.13 -8.77
CA ILE A 67 18.99 -5.05 -8.38
C ILE A 67 18.78 -4.62 -6.93
N PHE A 68 17.62 -4.93 -6.36
CA PHE A 68 17.31 -4.69 -4.95
C PHE A 68 16.30 -5.74 -4.47
N SER A 69 16.46 -6.24 -3.25
CA SER A 69 15.57 -7.21 -2.61
C SER A 69 15.66 -7.06 -1.10
N GLU A 70 14.54 -6.81 -0.44
CA GLU A 70 14.50 -6.65 1.02
C GLU A 70 13.18 -7.14 1.61
N ALA A 71 13.27 -7.77 2.79
CA ALA A 71 12.15 -8.10 3.65
C ALA A 71 12.04 -7.07 4.77
N VAL A 72 10.94 -6.29 4.78
CA VAL A 72 10.80 -5.11 5.62
C VAL A 72 9.59 -5.24 6.53
N PRO A 73 9.76 -5.13 7.87
CA PRO A 73 8.64 -5.16 8.78
C PRO A 73 7.66 -4.02 8.50
N GLY A 74 6.36 -4.31 8.57
CA GLY A 74 5.32 -3.31 8.36
C GLY A 74 5.43 -2.13 9.32
N SER A 75 5.98 -2.32 10.52
CA SER A 75 6.26 -1.23 11.46
C SER A 75 7.33 -0.26 10.98
N VAL A 76 8.32 -0.72 10.21
CA VAL A 76 9.38 0.12 9.62
C VAL A 76 8.79 0.96 8.50
N LEU A 77 8.10 0.33 7.55
CA LEU A 77 7.40 1.02 6.47
C LEU A 77 6.39 2.05 7.00
N ARG A 78 5.66 1.70 8.06
CA ARG A 78 4.72 2.62 8.73
C ARG A 78 5.42 3.82 9.37
N ALA A 79 6.64 3.62 9.89
CA ALA A 79 7.39 4.69 10.56
C ALA A 79 7.95 5.71 9.56
N GLY A 80 8.13 5.31 8.30
CA GLY A 80 8.62 6.16 7.23
C GLY A 80 10.11 6.49 7.36
N ILE A 81 10.60 7.35 6.45
CA ILE A 81 11.97 7.85 6.46
C ILE A 81 12.06 9.02 7.46
N LYS A 82 12.69 8.79 8.62
CA LYS A 82 12.85 9.81 9.67
C LYS A 82 14.06 10.73 9.47
N SER A 83 15.10 10.20 8.83
CA SER A 83 16.38 10.89 8.65
C SER A 83 16.80 10.74 7.19
N PRO A 84 16.25 11.56 6.28
CA PRO A 84 16.63 11.49 4.88
C PRO A 84 18.11 11.84 4.70
N PRO A 85 18.77 11.27 3.68
CA PRO A 85 20.17 11.55 3.42
C PRO A 85 20.40 13.02 3.03
N SER A 86 21.61 13.52 3.31
CA SER A 86 22.05 14.80 2.78
C SER A 86 22.12 14.74 1.25
N GLY A 87 21.59 15.75 0.56
CA GLY A 87 21.64 15.82 -0.91
C GLY A 87 20.32 15.51 -1.62
N ILE A 88 19.21 15.33 -0.89
CA ILE A 88 17.87 15.37 -1.51
C ILE A 88 17.45 16.80 -1.84
N SER A 89 16.66 16.97 -2.91
CA SER A 89 16.15 18.29 -3.34
C SER A 89 15.15 18.87 -2.34
N ASP A 90 14.94 20.18 -2.37
CA ASP A 90 13.97 20.85 -1.50
C ASP A 90 12.52 20.41 -1.80
N SER A 91 12.21 20.10 -3.05
CA SER A 91 10.95 19.47 -3.44
C SER A 91 10.76 18.11 -2.75
N MET A 92 11.81 17.28 -2.71
CA MET A 92 11.77 15.98 -2.05
C MET A 92 11.63 16.12 -0.52
N LYS A 93 12.34 17.08 0.10
CA LYS A 93 12.18 17.36 1.54
C LYS A 93 10.73 17.74 1.87
N THR A 94 10.17 18.67 1.12
CA THR A 94 8.79 19.13 1.29
C THR A 94 7.80 17.97 1.11
N TYR A 95 8.06 17.09 0.14
CA TYR A 95 7.25 15.91 -0.11
C TYR A 95 7.26 14.92 1.06
N LEU A 96 8.44 14.65 1.64
CA LEU A 96 8.61 13.74 2.79
C LEU A 96 7.95 14.31 4.07
N GLU A 97 7.98 15.63 4.26
CA GLU A 97 7.36 16.33 5.38
C GLU A 97 5.84 16.54 5.22
N GLY A 98 5.30 16.22 4.04
CA GLY A 98 3.89 16.42 3.72
C GLY A 98 2.94 15.63 4.63
N PRO A 99 1.68 16.11 4.80
CA PRO A 99 0.71 15.52 5.72
C PRO A 99 0.12 14.18 5.24
N ASN A 100 0.33 13.83 3.96
CA ASN A 100 -0.22 12.63 3.35
C ASN A 100 0.46 11.40 3.94
N TYR A 101 -0.34 10.47 4.45
CA TYR A 101 0.18 9.22 4.97
C TYR A 101 0.74 8.36 3.84
N LYS A 102 2.01 7.97 3.98
CA LYS A 102 2.73 7.11 3.04
C LYS A 102 3.49 6.06 3.83
N MET A 103 3.63 4.88 3.25
CA MET A 103 4.55 3.87 3.78
C MET A 103 5.88 4.01 3.06
N MET A 104 6.96 4.22 3.80
CA MET A 104 8.26 4.49 3.20
C MET A 104 9.36 3.78 3.96
N MET A 105 10.41 3.42 3.26
CA MET A 105 11.65 2.90 3.84
C MET A 105 12.86 3.56 3.19
N PRO A 106 13.93 3.83 3.96
CA PRO A 106 15.22 4.14 3.38
C PRO A 106 15.79 2.88 2.72
N VAL A 107 16.65 3.06 1.71
CA VAL A 107 17.40 1.98 1.08
C VAL A 107 18.87 2.09 1.46
N GLU A 108 19.40 1.04 2.10
CA GLU A 108 20.81 0.98 2.53
C GLU A 108 21.41 -0.42 2.24
N PRO A 109 22.47 -0.52 1.41
CA PRO A 109 23.12 0.57 0.66
C PRO A 109 22.23 1.08 -0.48
N GLN A 110 22.37 2.37 -0.78
CA GLN A 110 21.71 2.97 -1.95
C GLN A 110 22.17 2.30 -3.24
N PHE A 111 21.25 2.11 -4.19
CA PHE A 111 21.55 1.53 -5.50
C PHE A 111 21.27 2.54 -6.61
N THR A 112 21.79 2.26 -7.80
CA THR A 112 21.59 3.08 -8.98
C THR A 112 20.64 2.40 -9.96
N VAL A 113 19.77 3.19 -10.56
CA VAL A 113 18.94 2.77 -11.69
C VAL A 113 19.39 3.49 -12.96
N PRO A 114 19.54 2.78 -14.09
CA PRO A 114 19.73 3.40 -15.40
C PRO A 114 18.49 4.20 -15.80
N ARG A 115 18.67 5.32 -16.50
CA ARG A 115 17.55 6.15 -16.99
C ARG A 115 16.79 5.52 -18.16
N GLU A 116 17.50 4.78 -19.01
CA GLU A 116 16.93 4.26 -20.27
C GLU A 116 16.38 2.83 -20.16
N ASN A 117 16.79 2.07 -19.13
CA ASN A 117 16.34 0.67 -19.02
C ASN A 117 15.07 0.56 -18.20
N PRO A 118 14.14 -0.33 -18.60
CA PRO A 118 12.95 -0.60 -17.82
C PRO A 118 13.31 -1.17 -16.45
N VAL A 119 12.79 -0.54 -15.42
CA VAL A 119 12.84 -1.02 -14.04
C VAL A 119 11.45 -1.50 -13.65
N SER A 120 11.36 -2.62 -12.95
CA SER A 120 10.10 -3.16 -12.45
C SER A 120 10.19 -3.47 -10.97
N VAL A 121 9.05 -3.54 -10.29
CA VAL A 121 8.95 -3.87 -8.86
C VAL A 121 7.85 -4.90 -8.61
N SER A 122 8.08 -5.76 -7.63
CA SER A 122 7.03 -6.60 -7.05
C SER A 122 7.07 -6.40 -5.56
N VAL A 123 5.88 -6.41 -4.99
CA VAL A 123 5.69 -6.27 -3.56
C VAL A 123 4.78 -7.39 -3.13
N LEU A 124 5.31 -8.27 -2.29
CA LEU A 124 4.52 -9.26 -1.56
C LEU A 124 4.37 -8.80 -0.11
N VAL A 125 3.32 -9.27 0.54
CA VAL A 125 3.14 -9.09 1.98
C VAL A 125 2.87 -10.43 2.62
N GLY A 126 3.66 -10.77 3.63
CA GLY A 126 3.45 -11.89 4.53
C GLY A 126 2.76 -11.43 5.81
N ARG A 127 1.90 -12.29 6.37
CA ARG A 127 1.35 -12.11 7.72
C ARG A 127 1.77 -13.26 8.63
N SER A 128 2.35 -12.90 9.76
CA SER A 128 2.94 -13.86 10.72
C SER A 128 1.88 -14.61 11.55
N ASP A 129 0.71 -14.00 11.77
CA ASP A 129 -0.38 -14.58 12.56
C ASP A 129 -1.02 -15.83 11.93
N SER A 130 -1.00 -15.94 10.61
CA SER A 130 -1.61 -17.03 9.84
C SER A 130 -0.67 -17.66 8.81
N LYS A 131 0.59 -17.18 8.73
CA LYS A 131 1.63 -17.66 7.81
C LYS A 131 1.20 -17.63 6.35
N LYS A 132 0.40 -16.62 5.99
CA LYS A 132 -0.09 -16.41 4.62
C LYS A 132 0.69 -15.33 3.91
N VAL A 133 0.70 -15.40 2.59
CA VAL A 133 1.30 -14.37 1.72
C VAL A 133 0.28 -13.90 0.69
N ALA A 134 0.32 -12.62 0.36
CA ALA A 134 -0.46 -12.02 -0.71
C ALA A 134 0.41 -11.13 -1.59
N SER A 135 -0.01 -10.96 -2.85
CA SER A 135 0.62 -10.00 -3.78
C SER A 135 -0.03 -8.62 -3.65
N ILE A 136 0.79 -7.59 -3.51
CA ILE A 136 0.37 -6.18 -3.62
C ILE A 136 0.61 -5.69 -5.04
N VAL A 137 1.82 -5.93 -5.57
CA VAL A 137 2.26 -5.57 -6.92
C VAL A 137 3.01 -6.76 -7.52
N GLY A 138 2.62 -7.20 -8.71
CA GLY A 138 3.22 -8.28 -9.50
C GLY A 138 3.98 -7.75 -10.71
N GLN A 139 5.23 -7.36 -10.49
CA GLN A 139 6.19 -6.96 -11.53
C GLN A 139 5.74 -5.72 -12.36
N ALA A 140 5.16 -4.72 -11.71
CA ALA A 140 4.80 -3.45 -12.34
C ALA A 140 6.04 -2.66 -12.78
N LEU A 141 5.94 -2.01 -13.93
CA LEU A 141 7.01 -1.17 -14.48
C LEU A 141 6.96 0.24 -13.86
N PHE A 142 8.14 0.81 -13.61
CA PHE A 142 8.29 2.23 -13.34
C PHE A 142 8.24 3.01 -14.68
N ASP A 143 7.05 3.15 -15.23
CA ASP A 143 6.82 3.74 -16.57
C ASP A 143 6.60 5.25 -16.53
N TYR A 144 6.39 5.82 -15.34
CA TYR A 144 6.26 7.26 -15.14
C TYR A 144 7.37 7.80 -14.25
N VAL A 145 8.20 8.68 -14.80
CA VAL A 145 9.29 9.36 -14.07
C VAL A 145 9.00 10.86 -13.99
N ASP A 146 8.89 11.37 -12.77
CA ASP A 146 8.72 12.79 -12.49
C ASP A 146 10.02 13.37 -11.91
N TRP A 147 10.80 14.01 -12.77
CA TRP A 147 12.03 14.68 -12.41
C TRP A 147 11.84 15.92 -11.55
N SER A 148 10.64 16.52 -11.55
CA SER A 148 10.34 17.68 -10.70
C SER A 148 10.14 17.28 -9.25
N THR A 149 9.61 16.07 -9.02
CA THR A 149 9.43 15.49 -7.68
C THR A 149 10.47 14.44 -7.33
N PHE A 150 11.44 14.16 -8.21
CA PHE A 150 12.53 13.19 -8.01
C PHE A 150 11.99 11.78 -7.68
N ARG A 151 10.98 11.32 -8.44
CA ARG A 151 10.35 10.01 -8.25
C ARG A 151 10.13 9.26 -9.56
N ALA A 152 10.17 7.94 -9.49
CA ALA A 152 9.59 7.07 -10.52
C ALA A 152 8.45 6.27 -9.90
N LEU A 153 7.33 6.15 -10.62
CA LEU A 153 6.09 5.56 -10.13
C LEU A 153 5.76 4.28 -10.92
N ALA A 154 5.35 3.25 -10.20
CA ALA A 154 4.74 2.05 -10.73
C ALA A 154 3.34 1.90 -10.13
N TYR A 155 2.37 1.49 -10.93
CA TYR A 155 0.99 1.26 -10.49
C TYR A 155 0.53 -0.15 -10.84
N GLU A 156 -0.20 -0.77 -9.92
CA GLU A 156 -0.92 -2.01 -10.20
C GLU A 156 -2.21 -2.12 -9.41
N PHE A 157 -3.19 -2.83 -9.98
CA PHE A 157 -4.40 -3.19 -9.26
C PHE A 157 -4.10 -4.26 -8.21
N LEU A 158 -4.67 -4.07 -7.01
CA LEU A 158 -4.55 -5.03 -5.93
C LEU A 158 -5.23 -6.35 -6.30
N SER A 159 -4.53 -7.45 -6.01
CA SER A 159 -5.09 -8.80 -6.06
C SER A 159 -5.97 -9.04 -4.83
N LEU A 160 -7.22 -8.56 -4.87
CA LEU A 160 -8.19 -8.73 -3.79
C LEU A 160 -8.87 -10.10 -3.86
N SER A 161 -9.20 -10.67 -2.69
CA SER A 161 -9.95 -11.93 -2.62
C SER A 161 -11.33 -11.77 -3.28
N PRO A 162 -11.85 -12.78 -4.01
CA PRO A 162 -13.14 -12.70 -4.70
C PRO A 162 -14.34 -12.45 -3.77
N ASN A 163 -14.15 -12.63 -2.45
CA ASN A 163 -15.12 -12.26 -1.42
C ASN A 163 -15.37 -10.75 -1.34
N TYR A 164 -14.48 -9.94 -1.91
CA TYR A 164 -14.48 -8.49 -1.86
C TYR A 164 -14.70 -7.93 -3.28
N PRO A 165 -15.88 -7.37 -3.60
CA PRO A 165 -16.21 -6.91 -4.95
C PRO A 165 -15.62 -5.54 -5.29
N PHE A 166 -14.32 -5.32 -5.07
CA PHE A 166 -13.66 -4.01 -5.22
C PHE A 166 -12.57 -4.02 -6.28
N VAL A 167 -12.26 -2.83 -6.78
CA VAL A 167 -11.05 -2.56 -7.54
C VAL A 167 -10.36 -1.40 -6.84
N SER A 168 -9.11 -1.61 -6.49
CA SER A 168 -8.21 -0.67 -5.85
C SER A 168 -6.82 -0.96 -6.41
N GLY A 169 -5.91 0.02 -6.36
CA GLY A 169 -4.52 -0.18 -6.73
C GLY A 169 -3.57 0.28 -5.64
N ALA A 170 -2.31 -0.07 -5.84
CA ALA A 170 -1.19 0.46 -5.10
C ALA A 170 -0.25 1.21 -6.05
N TRP A 171 0.35 2.25 -5.53
CA TRP A 171 1.48 2.94 -6.13
C TRP A 171 2.74 2.53 -5.40
N VAL A 172 3.80 2.28 -6.16
CA VAL A 172 5.15 2.12 -5.62
C VAL A 172 6.02 3.20 -6.23
N SER A 173 6.75 3.94 -5.40
CA SER A 173 7.63 5.01 -5.85
C SER A 173 9.08 4.72 -5.49
N LEU A 174 10.01 4.89 -6.45
CA LEU A 174 11.43 5.07 -6.14
C LEU A 174 11.67 6.55 -5.81
N LEU A 175 12.43 6.82 -4.75
CA LEU A 175 12.79 8.17 -4.33
C LEU A 175 14.25 8.45 -4.67
N PHE A 176 14.51 9.54 -5.40
CA PHE A 176 15.82 9.84 -5.98
C PHE A 176 16.59 10.95 -5.27
N MET A 177 17.91 10.83 -5.23
CA MET A 177 18.83 11.89 -4.82
C MET A 177 18.89 13.03 -5.85
N ALA A 178 19.26 14.24 -5.43
CA ALA A 178 19.51 15.35 -6.36
C ALA A 178 20.96 15.33 -6.89
N GLY A 179 21.13 15.08 -8.19
CA GLY A 179 22.44 15.04 -8.91
C GLY A 179 22.98 13.61 -9.17
N ALA A 180 23.95 13.35 -10.06
CA ALA A 180 24.64 14.16 -11.08
C ALA A 180 25.26 13.28 -12.22
N GLY A 181 24.65 12.14 -12.54
CA GLY A 181 25.04 11.33 -13.71
C GLY A 181 24.03 11.50 -14.84
N ASP A 182 24.49 11.65 -16.08
CA ASP A 182 23.59 11.77 -17.25
C ASP A 182 22.76 10.50 -17.46
N ASP A 183 23.27 9.33 -17.06
CA ASP A 183 22.69 8.04 -17.44
C ASP A 183 22.10 7.23 -16.26
N THR A 184 22.40 7.61 -15.01
CA THR A 184 21.95 6.86 -13.81
C THR A 184 21.41 7.77 -12.72
N VAL A 185 20.51 7.21 -11.91
CA VAL A 185 19.90 7.88 -10.77
C VAL A 185 20.12 7.07 -9.51
N GLN A 186 20.52 7.73 -8.43
CA GLN A 186 20.68 7.09 -7.13
C GLN A 186 19.34 7.06 -6.38
N VAL A 187 18.95 5.86 -5.94
CA VAL A 187 17.74 5.61 -5.17
C VAL A 187 18.07 5.59 -3.68
N PHE A 188 17.40 6.43 -2.90
CA PHE A 188 17.59 6.48 -1.44
C PHE A 188 16.41 5.92 -0.64
N GLY A 189 15.27 5.69 -1.29
CA GLY A 189 14.09 5.21 -0.60
C GLY A 189 13.08 4.57 -1.55
N VAL A 190 12.21 3.75 -0.96
CA VAL A 190 11.04 3.18 -1.62
C VAL A 190 9.81 3.60 -0.85
N GLU A 191 8.77 3.96 -1.58
CA GLU A 191 7.45 4.30 -1.05
C GLU A 191 6.41 3.33 -1.59
N ILE A 192 5.45 2.98 -0.74
CA ILE A 192 4.23 2.27 -1.11
C ILE A 192 3.06 3.15 -0.66
N ASP A 193 2.18 3.50 -1.59
CA ASP A 193 1.03 4.33 -1.35
C ASP A 193 -0.26 3.64 -1.84
N PHE A 194 -1.31 3.79 -1.05
CA PHE A 194 -2.65 3.26 -1.32
C PHE A 194 -3.67 4.40 -1.41
N TYR A 195 -3.25 5.63 -1.70
CA TYR A 195 -4.06 6.85 -1.66
C TYR A 195 -5.47 6.72 -2.27
N ASP A 196 -5.62 5.98 -3.37
CA ASP A 196 -6.90 5.74 -4.04
C ASP A 196 -7.90 4.88 -3.22
N ALA A 197 -7.42 4.20 -2.18
CA ALA A 197 -8.17 3.21 -1.42
C ALA A 197 -8.03 3.28 0.12
N ALA A 198 -6.96 3.90 0.62
CA ALA A 198 -6.73 4.12 2.04
C ALA A 198 -6.10 5.51 2.23
N SER A 199 -6.79 6.38 2.97
CA SER A 199 -6.37 7.76 3.21
C SER A 199 -5.69 7.96 4.57
N SER A 200 -5.59 6.91 5.38
CA SER A 200 -4.94 6.97 6.69
C SER A 200 -4.16 5.71 7.05
N LYS A 201 -3.22 5.87 7.98
CA LYS A 201 -2.43 4.77 8.57
C LYS A 201 -3.25 3.66 9.21
N ASN A 202 -4.51 3.94 9.56
CA ASN A 202 -5.38 2.95 10.18
C ASN A 202 -6.19 2.17 9.13
N ASP A 203 -6.34 2.73 7.93
CA ASP A 203 -7.13 2.12 6.86
C ASP A 203 -6.32 1.11 6.06
N VAL A 204 -5.00 1.31 5.93
CA VAL A 204 -4.13 0.41 5.16
C VAL A 204 -4.20 -1.04 5.66
N PRO A 205 -4.09 -1.36 6.97
CA PRO A 205 -4.23 -2.75 7.39
C PRO A 205 -5.58 -3.38 7.04
N TRP A 206 -6.66 -2.59 6.98
CA TRP A 206 -7.97 -3.09 6.55
C TRP A 206 -7.99 -3.39 5.06
N LEU A 207 -7.37 -2.55 4.24
CA LEU A 207 -7.20 -2.79 2.81
C LEU A 207 -6.38 -4.06 2.57
N LEU A 208 -5.28 -4.24 3.29
CA LEU A 208 -4.42 -5.41 3.17
C LEU A 208 -5.12 -6.70 3.61
N ASP A 209 -6.03 -6.64 4.59
CA ASP A 209 -6.83 -7.81 5.00
C ASP A 209 -7.77 -8.31 3.88
N MET A 210 -8.05 -7.46 2.88
CA MET A 210 -8.86 -7.82 1.70
C MET A 210 -8.08 -8.52 0.57
N LEU A 211 -6.76 -8.59 0.66
CA LEU A 211 -5.95 -9.24 -0.36
C LEU A 211 -6.28 -10.74 -0.50
N ASP A 212 -5.94 -11.32 -1.65
CA ASP A 212 -6.04 -12.76 -1.89
C ASP A 212 -4.90 -13.50 -1.18
N TRP A 213 -5.06 -13.67 0.15
CA TRP A 213 -4.12 -14.36 1.02
C TRP A 213 -4.10 -15.87 0.77
N LYS A 214 -2.92 -16.38 0.39
CA LYS A 214 -2.66 -17.81 0.11
C LYS A 214 -1.94 -18.47 1.28
#